data_AF-A0A6N9T9C5-F1
#
_entry.id   AF-A0A6N9T9C5-F1
#
_cell.length_a   1.000
_cell.length_b   1.000
_cell.length_c   1.000
_cell.angle_alpha   90.00
_cell.angle_beta   90.00
_cell.angle_gamma   90.00
#
_symmetry.space_group_name_H-M   'P 1'
#
loop_
_entity.id
_entity.type
_entity.pdbx_description
1 polymer ?
#
loop_
_entity_poly.entity_id
_entity_poly.type
_entity_poly.pdbx_seq_one_letter_code
_entity_poly.pdbx_strand_id
1 'polypeptide(L)' 'MNGEATAPTPMRPTRKCPECGRLSRRETFPFCSPRCQAVDLNRWLSGRYVIPGPPLDEVSDDNER' A
#
# COMPACT_ATOMS: atom_id res chain seq x y z
N MET A 1 -14.99 -5.29 -38.76
CA MET A 1 -14.60 -4.82 -37.42
C MET A 1 -13.94 -5.97 -36.68
N ASN A 2 -12.61 -6.03 -36.69
CA ASN A 2 -11.89 -7.09 -35.97
C ASN A 2 -11.73 -6.63 -34.52
N GLY A 3 -12.49 -7.25 -33.62
CA GLY A 3 -12.37 -7.06 -32.18
C GLY A 3 -11.10 -7.72 -31.69
N GLU A 4 -10.02 -6.96 -31.63
CA GLU A 4 -8.76 -7.39 -31.05
C GLU A 4 -8.98 -7.55 -29.54
N ALA A 5 -9.22 -8.79 -29.13
CA ALA A 5 -9.42 -9.16 -27.74
C ALA A 5 -8.10 -8.94 -26.98
N THR A 6 -7.98 -7.77 -26.35
CA THR A 6 -6.92 -7.50 -25.37
C THR A 6 -7.00 -8.57 -24.28
N ALA A 7 -5.95 -9.37 -24.15
CA ALA A 7 -5.86 -10.41 -23.14
C ALA A 7 -6.12 -9.80 -21.74
N PRO A 8 -6.94 -10.44 -20.88
CA PRO A 8 -7.20 -9.92 -19.55
C PRO A 8 -5.88 -9.85 -18.78
N THR A 9 -5.58 -8.68 -18.22
CA THR A 9 -4.39 -8.45 -17.38
C THR A 9 -4.24 -9.59 -16.36
N PRO A 10 -3.04 -10.19 -16.21
CA PRO A 10 -2.86 -11.30 -15.30
C PRO A 10 -3.30 -10.90 -13.89
N MET A 11 -4.18 -11.72 -13.33
CA MET A 11 -4.78 -11.45 -12.03
C MET A 11 -3.69 -11.42 -10.97
N ARG A 12 -3.61 -10.30 -10.26
CA ARG A 12 -2.60 -10.07 -9.23
C ARG A 12 -2.68 -11.20 -8.20
N PRO A 13 -1.56 -11.88 -7.86
CA PRO A 13 -1.57 -13.01 -6.93
C PRO A 13 -2.08 -12.56 -5.56
N THR A 14 -2.80 -13.44 -4.87
CA THR A 14 -3.29 -13.16 -3.52
C THR A 14 -2.11 -12.98 -2.56
N ARG A 15 -2.20 -11.95 -1.71
CA ARG A 15 -1.19 -11.63 -0.69
C ARG A 15 -1.83 -11.72 0.71
N LYS A 16 -1.02 -11.76 1.76
CA LYS A 16 -1.52 -11.61 3.12
C LYS A 16 -1.88 -10.15 3.36
N CYS A 17 -3.03 -9.92 3.99
CA CYS A 17 -3.54 -8.62 4.39
C CYS A 17 -2.55 -7.97 5.36
N PRO A 18 -2.09 -6.73 5.11
CA PRO A 18 -1.12 -6.08 5.98
C PRO A 18 -1.70 -5.73 7.36
N GLU A 19 -3.03 -5.60 7.47
CA GLU A 19 -3.69 -5.23 8.73
C GLU A 19 -3.97 -6.44 9.65
N CYS A 20 -4.20 -7.64 9.10
CA CYS A 20 -4.61 -8.81 9.91
C CYS A 20 -4.08 -10.17 9.45
N GLY A 21 -3.26 -10.24 8.39
CA GLY A 21 -2.60 -11.47 7.92
C GLY A 21 -3.46 -12.44 7.11
N ARG A 22 -4.79 -12.28 7.05
CA ARG A 22 -5.68 -13.11 6.20
C ARG A 22 -5.42 -12.91 4.71
N LEU A 23 -5.79 -13.87 3.87
CA LEU A 23 -5.64 -13.76 2.42
C LEU A 23 -6.45 -12.59 1.83
N SER A 24 -5.83 -11.82 0.94
CA SER A 24 -6.43 -10.69 0.24
C SER A 24 -7.55 -11.14 -0.68
N ARG A 25 -8.62 -10.35 -0.78
CA ARG A 25 -9.69 -10.54 -1.78
C ARG A 25 -9.44 -9.66 -2.99
N ARG A 26 -9.98 -10.04 -4.15
CA ARG A 26 -9.82 -9.25 -5.38
C ARG A 26 -10.44 -7.87 -5.27
N GLU A 27 -11.63 -7.75 -4.67
CA GLU A 27 -12.32 -6.46 -4.57
C GLU A 27 -11.62 -5.45 -3.66
N THR A 28 -10.84 -5.94 -2.69
CA THR A 28 -10.22 -5.11 -1.63
C THR A 28 -8.70 -5.24 -1.59
N PHE A 29 -8.08 -5.77 -2.65
CA PHE A 29 -6.64 -5.99 -2.72
C PHE A 29 -5.88 -4.69 -2.39
N PRO A 30 -4.86 -4.70 -1.51
CA PRO A 30 -4.18 -5.85 -0.89
C PRO A 30 -4.81 -6.40 0.41
N PHE A 31 -5.98 -5.92 0.80
CA PHE A 31 -6.65 -6.27 2.05
C PHE A 31 -7.62 -7.46 1.90
N CYS A 32 -8.06 -8.00 3.03
CA CYS A 32 -9.05 -9.08 3.06
C CYS A 32 -10.51 -8.58 3.16
N SER A 33 -10.73 -7.30 3.46
CA SER A 33 -12.06 -6.71 3.65
C SER A 33 -12.04 -5.18 3.62
N PRO A 34 -13.20 -4.51 3.39
CA PRO A 34 -13.30 -3.04 3.46
C PRO A 34 -12.94 -2.49 4.84
N ARG A 35 -13.24 -3.23 5.92
CA ARG A 35 -12.87 -2.85 7.28
C ARG A 35 -11.35 -2.71 7.44
N CYS A 36 -10.57 -3.67 6.92
CA CYS A 36 -9.11 -3.61 7.00
C CYS A 36 -8.53 -2.44 6.20
N GLN A 37 -9.12 -2.11 5.05
CA GLN A 37 -8.74 -0.93 4.27
C GLN A 37 -8.98 0.37 5.07
N ALA A 38 -10.14 0.49 5.73
CA ALA A 38 -10.46 1.66 6.54
C ALA A 38 -9.56 1.81 7.78
N VAL A 39 -9.17 0.70 8.42
CA VAL A 39 -8.22 0.75 9.55
C VAL A 39 -6.84 1.19 9.08
N ASP A 40 -6.36 0.67 7.96
CA ASP A 40 -5.08 1.09 7.37
C ASP A 40 -5.11 2.60 7.07
N LEU A 41 -6.17 3.07 6.40
CA LEU A 41 -6.38 4.51 6.16
C LEU A 41 -6.35 5.32 7.45
N ASN A 42 -7.00 4.87 8.52
CA ASN A 42 -6.94 5.56 9.80
C ASN A 42 -5.51 5.62 10.37
N ARG A 43 -4.70 4.55 10.22
CA ARG A 43 -3.29 4.56 10.65
C ARG A 43 -2.47 5.60 9.89
N TRP A 44 -2.73 5.75 8.58
CA TRP A 44 -2.15 6.84 7.77
C TRP A 44 -2.54 8.21 8.30
N LEU A 45 -3.85 8.45 8.47
CA LEU A 45 -4.37 9.74 8.92
C LEU A 45 -3.96 10.09 10.36
N SER A 46 -3.72 9.08 11.19
CA SER A 46 -3.26 9.26 12.58
C SER A 46 -1.74 9.47 12.69
N GLY A 47 -1.00 9.48 11.56
CA GLY A 47 0.46 9.62 11.57
C GLY A 47 1.21 8.42 12.16
N ARG A 48 0.60 7.23 12.19
CA ARG A 48 1.21 6.04 12.79
C ARG A 48 2.30 5.43 11.91
N TYR A 49 2.25 5.70 10.61
CA TYR A 49 3.31 5.30 9.69
C TYR A 49 4.41 6.36 9.71
N VAL A 50 5.51 6.02 10.40
CA VAL A 50 6.70 6.87 10.52
C VAL A 50 7.87 6.14 9.87
N ILE A 51 8.59 6.84 9.00
CA ILE A 51 9.87 6.37 8.45
C ILE A 51 10.95 6.92 9.37
N PRO A 52 11.71 6.07 10.11
CA PRO A 52 12.80 6.55 10.92
C PRO A 52 13.87 7.19 10.02
N GLY A 53 14.19 8.45 10.30
CA GLY A 53 15.30 9.15 9.68
C GLY A 53 16.60 8.97 10.47
N PRO A 54 17.75 9.38 9.88
CA PRO A 54 18.97 9.57 10.66
C PRO A 54 18.73 10.57 11.80
N PRO A 55 19.53 10.51 12.88
CA PRO A 55 19.47 11.49 13.96
C PRO A 55 19.52 12.93 13.41
N LEU A 56 18.69 13.82 13.96
CA LEU A 56 18.56 15.21 13.49
C LEU A 56 19.87 16.01 13.67
N ASP A 57 20.79 15.52 14.49
CA ASP A 57 22.11 16.05 14.74
C ASP A 57 23.13 15.72 13.62
N GLU A 58 22.80 14.80 12.71
CA GLU A 58 23.67 14.39 11.59
C GLU A 58 23.21 14.93 10.22
N VAL A 59 22.09 15.65 10.13
CA VAL A 59 21.67 16.29 8.88
C VAL A 59 22.42 17.61 8.68
N SER A 60 23.62 17.55 8.08
CA SER A 60 24.25 18.72 7.48
C SER A 60 23.36 19.23 6.33
N ASP A 61 23.13 20.54 6.31
CA ASP A 61 22.29 21.25 5.34
C ASP A 61 22.95 21.22 3.93
N ASP A 62 22.85 20.09 3.23
CA ASP A 62 23.27 19.94 1.82
C ASP A 62 22.09 20.21 0.87
N ASN A 63 21.30 21.27 1.14
CA ASN A 63 20.18 21.68 0.29
C ASN A 63 20.25 23.16 -0.11
N GLU A 64 21.44 23.62 -0.47
CA GLU A 64 21.63 24.81 -1.31
C GLU A 64 22.15 24.39 -2.69
N ARG A 65 21.25 24.22 -3.66
CA ARG A 65 21.58 24.22 -5.10
C ARG A 65 20.49 24.84 -5.95
#